data_AF-A0A6G1FSK8-F1
#
_entry.id   AF-A0A6G1FSK8-F1
#
_cell.length_a   1.000
_cell.length_b   1.000
_cell.length_c   1.000
_cell.angle_alpha   90.00
_cell.angle_beta   90.00
_cell.angle_gamma   90.00
#
_symmetry.space_group_name_H-M   'P 1'
#
loop_
_entity.id
_entity.type
_entity.pdbx_description
1 polymer ?
#
loop_
_entity_poly.entity_id
_entity_poly.type
_entity_poly.pdbx_seq_one_letter_code
_entity_poly.pdbx_strand_id
1 'polypeptide(L)'
;MVEHLSWERRKPKWLIKSIVADPKRWKAISDILNWPWFRRTWTIQEVLAAREVYVLCGKDSITMTLFLRIIYHMDSGSVGS
;
A
#
# COMPACT_ATOMS: atom_id res chain seq x y z
N MET A 1 2.02 22.58 -15.83
CA MET A 1 1.15 22.70 -14.64
C MET A 1 1.58 21.62 -13.66
N VAL A 2 2.67 21.88 -12.93
CA VAL A 2 3.30 20.95 -11.99
C VAL A 2 3.10 21.55 -10.60
N GLU A 3 1.87 21.49 -10.12
CA GLU A 3 1.51 21.81 -8.75
C GLU A 3 0.79 20.59 -8.19
N HIS A 4 1.52 19.58 -7.70
CA HIS A 4 0.95 18.68 -6.67
C HIS A 4 1.95 17.72 -5.99
N LEU A 5 3.25 18.02 -5.95
CA LEU A 5 4.22 17.23 -5.15
C LEU A 5 4.30 17.66 -3.67
N SER A 6 3.26 18.32 -3.13
CA SER A 6 3.28 18.94 -1.79
C SER A 6 2.62 18.10 -0.67
N TRP A 7 2.13 16.89 -0.93
CA TRP A 7 1.15 16.25 -0.04
C TRP A 7 1.53 14.95 0.65
N GLU A 8 2.80 14.74 1.00
CA GLU A 8 3.13 13.82 2.09
C GLU A 8 2.88 14.48 3.46
N ARG A 9 1.62 14.85 3.73
CA ARG A 9 1.20 15.02 5.13
C ARG A 9 1.38 13.66 5.79
N ARG A 10 2.40 13.53 6.65
CA ARG A 10 2.59 12.36 7.52
C ARG A 10 1.26 12.03 8.18
N LYS A 11 0.58 11.00 7.68
CA LYS A 11 -0.70 10.59 8.24
C LYS A 11 -0.43 10.08 9.66
N PRO A 12 -1.19 10.54 10.67
CA PRO A 12 -0.92 10.18 12.05
C PRO A 12 -1.11 8.68 12.26
N LYS A 13 -0.30 8.08 13.15
CA LYS A 13 -0.28 6.62 13.39
C LYS A 13 -1.67 6.04 13.71
N TRP A 14 -2.55 6.79 14.36
CA TRP A 14 -3.92 6.35 14.67
C TRP A 14 -4.75 6.10 13.40
N LEU A 15 -4.52 6.84 12.33
CA LEU A 15 -5.25 6.68 11.07
C LEU A 15 -4.87 5.36 10.40
N ILE A 16 -3.56 5.05 10.34
CA ILE A 16 -3.07 3.76 9.85
C ILE A 16 -3.69 2.62 10.68
N LYS A 17 -3.69 2.75 12.01
CA LYS A 17 -4.29 1.75 12.90
C LYS A 17 -5.79 1.53 12.65
N SER A 18 -6.54 2.61 12.39
CA SER A 18 -7.97 2.52 12.07
C SER A 18 -8.25 1.87 10.71
N ILE A 19 -7.36 2.05 9.74
CA ILE A 19 -7.46 1.39 8.41
C ILE A 19 -7.17 -0.10 8.54
N VAL A 20 -6.11 -0.44 9.29
CA VAL A 20 -5.67 -1.81 9.57
C VAL A 20 -6.73 -2.62 10.33
N ALA A 21 -7.47 -1.97 11.23
CA ALA A 21 -8.47 -2.64 12.08
C ALA A 21 -9.78 -3.02 11.35
N ASP A 22 -10.00 -2.58 10.10
CA ASP A 22 -11.21 -2.87 9.33
C ASP A 22 -11.00 -4.13 8.46
N PRO A 23 -11.68 -5.26 8.75
CA PRO A 23 -11.49 -6.51 8.02
C PRO A 23 -11.84 -6.41 6.54
N LYS A 24 -12.77 -5.53 6.16
CA LYS A 24 -13.15 -5.33 4.75
C LYS A 24 -12.03 -4.66 3.97
N ARG A 25 -11.31 -3.72 4.60
CA ARG A 25 -10.16 -3.04 4.00
C ARG A 25 -8.98 -3.98 3.87
N TRP A 26 -8.75 -4.84 4.87
CA TRP A 26 -7.75 -5.90 4.77
C TRP A 26 -8.04 -6.84 3.60
N LYS A 27 -9.29 -7.32 3.49
CA LYS A 27 -9.69 -8.18 2.38
C LYS A 27 -9.41 -7.52 1.02
N ALA A 28 -9.76 -6.25 0.85
CA ALA A 28 -9.47 -5.53 -0.39
C ALA A 28 -7.96 -5.46 -0.72
N ILE A 29 -7.10 -5.25 0.29
CA ILE A 29 -5.65 -5.24 0.08
C ILE A 29 -5.13 -6.65 -0.23
N SER A 30 -5.61 -7.67 0.48
CA SER A 30 -5.28 -9.07 0.22
C SER A 30 -5.68 -9.51 -1.19
N ASP A 31 -6.86 -9.09 -1.66
CA ASP A 31 -7.33 -9.39 -3.02
C ASP A 31 -6.38 -8.80 -4.08
N ILE A 32 -5.91 -7.55 -3.89
CA ILE A 32 -4.93 -6.92 -4.78
C ILE A 32 -3.62 -7.71 -4.81
N LEU A 33 -3.09 -8.10 -3.64
CA LEU A 33 -1.84 -8.87 -3.55
C LEU A 33 -1.97 -10.27 -4.19
N ASN A 34 -3.17 -10.82 -4.21
CA ASN A 34 -3.48 -12.10 -4.84
C ASN A 34 -3.80 -12.00 -6.33
N TRP A 35 -3.95 -10.79 -6.88
CA TRP A 35 -4.24 -10.64 -8.30
C TRP A 35 -3.07 -11.18 -9.15
N PRO A 36 -3.36 -11.93 -10.23
CA PRO A 36 -2.32 -12.56 -11.04
C PRO A 36 -1.28 -11.57 -11.56
N TRP A 37 -1.71 -10.36 -11.92
CA TRP A 37 -0.81 -9.33 -12.43
C TRP A 37 0.18 -8.83 -11.37
N PHE A 38 -0.20 -8.81 -10.09
CA PHE A 38 0.66 -8.37 -9.00
C PHE A 38 1.76 -9.41 -8.71
N ARG A 39 1.46 -10.69 -8.94
CA ARG A 39 2.36 -11.82 -8.68
C ARG A 39 3.25 -12.21 -9.86
N ARG A 40 3.16 -11.52 -11.00
CA ARG A 40 4.04 -11.79 -12.15
C ARG A 40 5.46 -11.37 -11.82
N THR A 41 6.44 -12.21 -12.19
CA THR A 41 7.87 -11.91 -12.04
C THR A 41 8.25 -10.57 -12.67
N TRP A 42 7.72 -10.26 -13.86
CA TRP A 42 7.98 -9.01 -14.54
C TRP A 42 7.52 -7.78 -13.74
N THR A 43 6.33 -7.82 -13.14
CA THR A 43 5.83 -6.74 -12.26
C THR A 43 6.76 -6.51 -11.08
N ILE A 44 7.22 -7.60 -10.44
CA ILE A 44 8.13 -7.52 -9.30
C ILE A 44 9.47 -6.91 -9.73
N GLN A 45 10.00 -7.33 -10.88
CA GLN A 45 11.25 -6.80 -11.43
C GLN A 45 11.15 -5.29 -11.73
N GLU A 46 10.06 -4.84 -12.33
CA GLU A 46 9.82 -3.42 -12.61
C GLU A 46 9.77 -2.59 -11.33
N VAL A 47 9.06 -3.09 -10.31
CA VAL A 47 8.97 -2.43 -8.99
C VAL A 47 10.35 -2.34 -8.32
N LEU A 48 11.16 -3.39 -8.40
CA LEU A 48 12.49 -3.42 -7.78
C LEU A 48 13.52 -2.56 -8.54
N ALA A 49 13.40 -2.44 -9.87
CA ALA A 49 14.30 -1.65 -10.69
C ALA A 49 14.00 -0.14 -10.64
N ALA A 50 12.80 0.24 -10.24
CA ALA A 50 12.36 1.63 -10.22
C ALA A 50 12.94 2.42 -9.03
N ARG A 51 13.28 3.70 -9.27
CA ARG A 51 13.71 4.63 -8.21
C ARG A 51 12.57 5.08 -7.31
N GLU A 52 11.38 5.20 -7.89
CA GLU A 52 10.15 5.57 -7.20
C GLU A 52 9.00 4.74 -7.74
N VAL A 53 8.15 4.23 -6.86
CA VAL A 53 7.00 3.41 -7.23
C VAL A 53 5.77 3.93 -6.52
N TYR A 54 4.69 4.07 -7.27
CA TYR A 54 3.40 4.52 -6.78
C TYR A 54 2.34 3.46 -7.10
N VAL A 55 1.48 3.17 -6.12
CA VAL A 55 0.28 2.38 -6.32
C VAL A 55 -0.87 3.36 -6.60
N LEU A 56 -1.51 3.19 -7.75
CA LEU A 56 -2.58 4.05 -8.23
C LEU A 56 -3.93 3.33 -8.13
N CYS A 57 -4.96 4.02 -7.66
CA CYS A 57 -6.33 3.54 -7.60
C CYS A 57 -7.28 4.67 -8.02
N GLY A 58 -7.69 4.69 -9.29
CA GLY A 58 -8.50 5.78 -9.83
C GLY A 58 -7.75 7.11 -9.75
N LYS A 59 -8.27 8.05 -8.94
CA LYS A 59 -7.66 9.37 -8.71
C LYS A 59 -6.70 9.39 -7.52
N ASP A 60 -6.65 8.31 -6.75
CA ASP A 60 -5.82 8.20 -5.56
C ASP A 60 -4.46 7.58 -5.90
N SER A 61 -3.43 8.03 -5.19
CA SER A 61 -2.07 7.51 -5.32
C SER A 61 -1.42 7.39 -3.95
N ILE A 62 -0.66 6.32 -3.74
CA ILE A 62 0.18 6.13 -2.55
C ILE A 62 1.57 5.68 -2.96
N THR A 63 2.60 6.05 -2.21
CA THR A 63 3.94 5.52 -2.42
C THR A 63 3.98 4.03 -2.07
N MET A 64 4.78 3.26 -2.81
CA MET A 64 4.98 1.84 -2.55
C MET A 64 5.53 1.60 -1.14
N THR A 65 6.39 2.50 -0.64
CA THR A 65 6.90 2.45 0.74
C THR A 65 5.76 2.53 1.76
N LEU A 66 4.81 3.45 1.58
CA LEU A 66 3.65 3.54 2.48
C LEU A 66 2.74 2.33 2.34
N PHE A 67 2.52 1.83 1.12
CA PHE A 67 1.72 0.64 0.86
C PHE A 67 2.27 -0.59 1.58
N LEU A 68 3.57 -0.86 1.45
CA LEU A 68 4.25 -1.97 2.14
C LEU A 68 4.23 -1.81 3.65
N ARG A 69 4.37 -0.57 4.16
CA ARG A 69 4.28 -0.29 5.59
C ARG A 69 2.89 -0.58 6.16
N ILE A 70 1.83 -0.30 5.40
CA ILE A 70 0.46 -0.64 5.77
C ILE A 70 0.32 -2.18 5.84
N ILE A 71 0.82 -2.91 4.84
CA ILE A 71 0.82 -4.38 4.82
C ILE A 71 1.55 -4.97 6.03
N TYR A 72 2.77 -4.48 6.32
CA TYR A 72 3.56 -4.93 7.46
C TYR A 72 2.83 -4.73 8.80
N HIS A 73 2.20 -3.56 8.98
CA HIS A 73 1.46 -3.28 10.21
C HIS A 73 0.15 -4.08 10.31
N MET A 74 -0.46 -4.51 9.20
CA MET A 74 -1.62 -5.40 9.22
C MET A 74 -1.24 -6.82 9.65
N ASP A 75 -0.13 -7.37 9.13
CA ASP A 75 0.33 -8.73 9.44
C ASP A 75 0.83 -8.87 10.89
N SER A 76 1.48 -7.82 11.40
CA SER A 76 1.92 -7.76 12.81
C SER A 76 0.77 -7.71 13.84
N GLY A 77 -0.48 -7.54 13.38
CA GLY A 77 -1.69 -7.61 14.21
C GLY A 77 -2.33 -9.00 14.29
N SER A 78 -1.86 -9.98 13.51
CA SER A 78 -2.43 -11.34 13.44
C SER A 78 -1.64 -12.43 14.17
N VAL A 79 -0.47 -12.12 14.74
CA VAL A 79 0.28 -13.06 15.60
C VAL A 79 -0.01 -12.73 17.06
N GLY A 80 -1.20 -13.15 17.51
CA GLY A 80 -1.66 -12.90 18.87
C GLY A 80 -3.11 -13.30 19.09
N SER A 81 -3.45 -14.56 18.84
CA SER A 81 -4.66 -15.23 19.34
C SER A 81 -4.36 -16.71 19.50
#